data_AF-A0A938X8A5-F1
#
_entry.id   AF-A0A938X8A5-F1
#
_cell.length_a   1.000
_cell.length_b   1.000
_cell.length_c   1.000
_cell.angle_alpha   90.00
_cell.angle_beta   90.00
_cell.angle_gamma   90.00
#
_symmetry.space_group_name_H-M   'P 1'
#
loop_
_entity.id
_entity.type
_entity.pdbx_description
1 polymer ?
#
loop_
_entity_poly.entity_id
_entity_poly.type
_entity_poly.pdbx_seq_one_letter_code
_entity_poly.pdbx_strand_id
1 'polypeptide(L)'
;PMLEHEHSYGDWQKDETQHWKECRCGEKTEVGNHTFDDWTITKEPTTTETGSRERTCSVCKYKQTETLPVHTHDVHDEAWKYDETQHWQECSCGEKLNVANHTYGDWKVTKEATETEAGSRERDCTVCDYVQTETIPMLEHEHSYGDWQKDETQHWKEC
;
A
#
# COMPACT_ATOMS: atom_id res chain seq x y z
N PRO A 1 -68.85 -23.22 17.51
CA PRO A 1 -68.11 -23.96 16.47
C PRO A 1 -66.96 -23.11 15.93
N MET A 2 -65.71 -23.44 16.29
CA MET A 2 -64.57 -22.96 15.50
C MET A 2 -64.76 -23.57 14.12
N LEU A 3 -64.97 -22.73 13.11
CA LEU A 3 -64.99 -23.15 11.72
C LEU A 3 -63.61 -23.71 11.41
N GLU A 4 -63.49 -25.04 11.38
CA GLU A 4 -62.37 -25.70 10.72
C GLU A 4 -62.37 -25.22 9.27
N HIS A 5 -61.39 -24.39 8.94
CA HIS A 5 -61.08 -24.05 7.57
C HIS A 5 -59.71 -24.63 7.27
N GLU A 6 -59.54 -25.17 6.07
CA GLU A 6 -58.25 -25.71 5.65
C GLU A 6 -57.28 -24.55 5.43
N HIS A 7 -56.15 -24.57 6.14
CA HIS A 7 -55.13 -23.53 6.00
C HIS A 7 -54.42 -23.68 4.65
N SER A 8 -54.67 -22.74 3.75
CA SER A 8 -53.90 -22.58 2.51
C SER A 8 -52.90 -21.45 2.70
N TYR A 9 -51.62 -21.75 2.47
CA TYR A 9 -50.51 -20.80 2.63
C TYR A 9 -49.93 -20.41 1.26
N GLY A 10 -49.72 -19.11 1.05
CA GLY A 10 -49.08 -18.57 -0.15
C GLY A 10 -47.56 -18.48 -0.03
N ASP A 11 -46.97 -17.56 -0.79
CA ASP A 11 -45.53 -17.25 -0.73
C ASP A 11 -45.11 -16.74 0.66
N TRP A 12 -43.82 -16.87 0.96
CA TRP A 12 -43.23 -16.33 2.19
C TRP A 12 -43.41 -14.81 2.26
N GLN A 13 -43.99 -14.35 3.36
CA GLN A 13 -44.08 -12.95 3.73
C GLN A 13 -42.83 -12.54 4.51
N LYS A 14 -42.47 -11.26 4.47
CA LYS A 14 -41.25 -10.74 5.10
C LYS A 14 -41.36 -9.26 5.42
N ASP A 15 -40.70 -8.86 6.50
CA ASP A 15 -40.36 -7.48 6.83
C ASP A 15 -38.83 -7.36 7.06
N GLU A 16 -38.38 -6.23 7.60
CA GLU A 16 -36.96 -5.95 7.85
C GLU A 16 -36.32 -6.89 8.88
N THR A 17 -37.11 -7.47 9.78
CA THR A 17 -36.64 -8.26 10.94
C THR A 17 -36.98 -9.74 10.83
N GLN A 18 -38.12 -10.07 10.22
CA GLN A 18 -38.71 -11.41 10.27
C GLN A 18 -39.34 -11.83 8.93
N HIS A 19 -39.65 -13.12 8.83
CA HIS A 19 -40.45 -13.71 7.78
C HIS A 19 -41.49 -14.68 8.36
N TRP A 20 -42.60 -14.88 7.64
CA TRP A 20 -43.69 -15.77 8.06
C TRP A 20 -44.48 -16.31 6.88
N LYS A 21 -45.27 -17.36 7.11
CA LYS A 21 -46.35 -17.80 6.23
C LYS A 21 -47.66 -17.18 6.70
N GLU A 22 -48.45 -16.65 5.79
CA GLU A 22 -49.74 -16.05 6.11
C GLU A 22 -50.86 -16.82 5.44
N CYS A 23 -51.83 -17.23 6.25
CA CYS A 23 -53.04 -17.88 5.77
C CYS A 23 -54.06 -16.82 5.29
N ARG A 24 -54.99 -17.22 4.42
CA ARG A 24 -56.08 -16.34 3.94
C ARG A 24 -56.95 -15.75 5.06
N CYS A 25 -56.99 -16.39 6.23
CA CYS A 25 -57.69 -15.89 7.42
C CYS A 25 -56.91 -14.81 8.20
N GLY A 26 -55.67 -14.50 7.79
CA GLY A 26 -54.78 -13.52 8.44
C GLY A 26 -53.89 -14.10 9.54
N GLU A 27 -53.97 -15.40 9.83
CA GLU A 27 -53.08 -16.06 10.78
C GLU A 27 -51.66 -16.15 10.23
N LYS A 28 -50.68 -15.76 11.06
CA LYS A 28 -49.25 -15.85 10.76
C LYS A 28 -48.65 -17.08 11.43
N THR A 29 -47.99 -17.91 10.65
CA THR A 29 -47.31 -19.13 11.10
C THR A 29 -45.85 -19.12 10.63
N GLU A 30 -45.04 -20.01 11.21
CA GLU A 30 -43.60 -20.13 10.88
C GLU A 30 -42.85 -18.79 10.95
N VAL A 31 -43.21 -17.95 11.93
CA VAL A 31 -42.57 -16.67 12.18
C VAL A 31 -41.14 -16.92 12.64
N GLY A 32 -40.17 -16.40 11.89
CA GLY A 32 -38.74 -16.55 12.17
C GLY A 32 -37.94 -15.31 11.80
N ASN A 33 -36.81 -15.13 12.46
CA ASN A 33 -35.82 -14.12 12.05
C ASN A 33 -35.13 -14.56 10.75
N HIS A 34 -34.59 -13.60 10.01
CA HIS A 34 -33.87 -13.89 8.76
C HIS A 34 -32.62 -14.74 8.98
N THR A 35 -32.46 -15.76 8.14
CA THR A 35 -31.23 -16.57 8.03
C THR A 35 -30.50 -16.17 6.76
N PHE A 36 -29.62 -15.18 6.88
CA PHE A 36 -28.86 -14.63 5.76
C PHE A 36 -27.66 -15.49 5.38
N ASP A 37 -27.28 -15.42 4.10
CA ASP A 37 -25.96 -15.80 3.61
C ASP A 37 -24.88 -14.77 3.99
N ASP A 38 -23.66 -15.04 3.54
CA ASP A 38 -22.53 -14.13 3.70
C ASP A 38 -22.74 -12.85 2.89
N TRP A 39 -22.20 -11.75 3.42
CA TRP A 39 -22.20 -10.48 2.70
C TRP A 39 -21.40 -10.57 1.40
N THR A 40 -21.99 -10.06 0.33
CA THR A 40 -21.34 -9.88 -0.97
C THR A 40 -21.18 -8.39 -1.25
N ILE A 41 -19.95 -7.94 -1.54
CA ILE A 41 -19.72 -6.56 -2.00
C ILE A 41 -20.35 -6.38 -3.38
N THR A 42 -21.26 -5.43 -3.52
CA THR A 42 -21.96 -5.12 -4.79
C THR A 42 -21.40 -3.87 -5.46
N LYS A 43 -20.80 -2.97 -4.69
CA LYS A 43 -20.04 -1.82 -5.17
C LYS A 43 -18.86 -1.58 -4.22
N GLU A 44 -17.64 -1.67 -4.74
CA GLU A 44 -16.44 -1.33 -3.96
C GLU A 44 -16.46 0.18 -3.60
N PRO A 45 -16.10 0.56 -2.36
CA PRO A 45 -15.93 1.96 -2.01
C PRO A 45 -14.71 2.56 -2.70
N THR A 46 -14.80 3.84 -3.07
CA THR A 46 -13.68 4.64 -3.60
C THR A 46 -13.38 5.80 -2.66
N THR A 47 -12.38 6.62 -2.99
CA THR A 47 -12.03 7.82 -2.21
C THR A 47 -13.08 8.93 -2.27
N THR A 48 -14.02 8.86 -3.21
CA THR A 48 -15.06 9.87 -3.42
C THR A 48 -16.47 9.32 -3.35
N GLU A 49 -16.64 8.00 -3.51
CA GLU A 49 -17.95 7.34 -3.52
C GLU A 49 -18.02 6.22 -2.48
N THR A 50 -19.12 6.18 -1.74
CA THR A 50 -19.44 5.06 -0.84
C THR A 50 -19.64 3.77 -1.61
N GLY A 51 -19.27 2.65 -1.00
CA GLY A 51 -19.54 1.32 -1.50
C GLY A 51 -20.90 0.77 -1.03
N SER A 52 -21.22 -0.46 -1.42
CA SER A 52 -22.36 -1.19 -0.90
C SER A 52 -22.11 -2.69 -0.87
N ARG A 53 -22.79 -3.37 0.07
CA ARG A 53 -22.83 -4.82 0.16
C ARG A 53 -24.26 -5.32 0.33
N GLU A 54 -24.54 -6.53 -0.13
CA GLU A 54 -25.84 -7.18 0.03
C GLU A 54 -25.71 -8.58 0.65
N ARG A 55 -26.77 -9.02 1.31
CA ARG A 55 -26.97 -10.42 1.72
C ARG A 55 -28.43 -10.81 1.58
N THR A 56 -28.70 -12.08 1.33
CA THR A 56 -30.02 -12.62 1.03
C THR A 56 -30.45 -13.67 2.05
N CYS A 57 -31.66 -13.55 2.56
CA CYS A 57 -32.26 -14.57 3.40
C CYS A 57 -32.53 -15.83 2.57
N SER A 58 -31.93 -16.94 2.99
CA SER A 58 -32.01 -18.23 2.30
C SER A 58 -33.45 -18.76 2.17
N VAL A 59 -34.31 -18.43 3.14
CA VAL A 59 -35.71 -18.88 3.24
C VAL A 59 -36.66 -18.03 2.37
N CYS A 60 -36.82 -16.74 2.69
CA CYS A 60 -37.84 -15.86 2.09
C CYS A 60 -37.30 -14.97 0.95
N LYS A 61 -36.01 -15.08 0.64
CA LYS A 61 -35.31 -14.25 -0.37
C LYS A 61 -35.41 -12.75 -0.07
N TYR A 62 -35.55 -12.36 1.20
CA TYR A 62 -35.37 -10.95 1.60
C TYR A 62 -33.93 -10.53 1.30
N LYS A 63 -33.73 -9.38 0.68
CA LYS A 63 -32.40 -8.80 0.45
C LYS A 63 -32.18 -7.66 1.40
N GLN A 64 -31.07 -7.71 2.13
CA GLN A 64 -30.59 -6.60 2.94
C GLN A 64 -29.39 -5.97 2.25
N THR A 65 -29.39 -4.65 2.15
CA THR A 65 -28.30 -3.86 1.57
C THR A 65 -27.75 -2.91 2.62
N GLU A 66 -26.43 -2.74 2.65
CA GLU A 66 -25.74 -1.81 3.53
C GLU A 66 -24.78 -0.94 2.73
N THR A 67 -24.70 0.33 3.09
CA THR A 67 -23.72 1.28 2.53
C THR A 67 -22.40 1.17 3.28
N LEU A 68 -21.31 1.04 2.54
CA LEU A 68 -19.96 1.06 3.09
C LEU A 68 -19.39 2.49 3.00
N PRO A 69 -18.64 2.95 4.01
CA PRO A 69 -18.01 4.27 3.95
C PRO A 69 -17.06 4.38 2.75
N VAL A 70 -16.73 5.61 2.37
CA VAL A 70 -15.66 5.87 1.38
C VAL A 70 -14.34 5.26 1.86
N HIS A 71 -13.49 4.87 0.92
CA HIS A 71 -12.14 4.43 1.24
C HIS A 71 -11.26 5.65 1.51
N THR A 72 -10.67 5.73 2.70
CA THR A 72 -9.69 6.78 3.02
C THR A 72 -8.28 6.22 2.91
N HIS A 73 -7.39 7.03 2.33
CA HIS A 73 -5.97 6.72 2.30
C HIS A 73 -5.32 7.25 3.57
N ASP A 74 -4.99 6.32 4.45
CA ASP A 74 -4.27 6.58 5.69
C ASP A 74 -2.90 5.92 5.65
N VAL A 75 -1.94 6.50 6.38
CA VAL A 75 -0.61 5.91 6.55
C VAL A 75 -0.75 4.62 7.35
N HIS A 76 -0.42 3.50 6.73
CA HIS A 76 -0.53 2.19 7.37
C HIS A 76 0.72 1.80 8.15
N ASP A 77 1.89 2.21 7.64
CA ASP A 77 3.19 2.00 8.25
C ASP A 77 3.90 3.34 8.42
N GLU A 78 4.39 3.62 9.62
CA GLU A 78 5.14 4.83 9.92
C GLU A 78 6.52 4.83 9.25
N ALA A 79 7.07 3.65 8.94
CA ALA A 79 8.34 3.52 8.26
C ALA A 79 8.26 4.02 6.81
N TRP A 80 9.19 4.89 6.44
CA TRP A 80 9.32 5.36 5.06
C TRP A 80 9.95 4.28 4.18
N LYS A 81 9.27 3.93 3.10
CA LYS A 81 9.83 3.13 2.02
C LYS A 81 10.61 4.03 1.07
N TYR A 82 11.58 3.45 0.37
CA TYR A 82 12.40 4.21 -0.57
C TYR A 82 12.96 3.34 -1.71
N ASP A 83 13.28 4.00 -2.81
CA ASP A 83 14.08 3.50 -3.92
C ASP A 83 15.26 4.47 -4.18
N GLU A 84 15.98 4.32 -5.29
CA GLU A 84 17.12 5.19 -5.63
C GLU A 84 16.74 6.66 -5.89
N THR A 85 15.46 6.93 -6.18
CA THR A 85 14.99 8.25 -6.65
C THR A 85 14.10 8.96 -5.64
N GLN A 86 13.30 8.22 -4.88
CA GLN A 86 12.23 8.76 -4.04
C GLN A 86 11.98 7.92 -2.79
N HIS A 87 11.25 8.52 -1.85
CA HIS A 87 10.67 7.86 -0.69
C HIS A 87 9.15 8.06 -0.64
N TRP A 88 8.44 7.14 0.00
CA TRP A 88 6.98 7.16 0.16
C TRP A 88 6.56 6.39 1.41
N GLN A 89 5.34 6.67 1.88
CA GLN A 89 4.63 5.83 2.84
C GLN A 89 3.57 5.00 2.11
N GLU A 90 3.05 3.95 2.72
CA GLU A 90 2.09 3.07 2.06
C GLU A 90 0.75 3.05 2.80
N CYS A 91 -0.33 3.04 2.03
CA CYS A 91 -1.66 2.75 2.55
C CYS A 91 -1.85 1.23 2.71
N SER A 92 -2.78 0.79 3.55
CA SER A 92 -3.08 -0.65 3.72
C SER A 92 -3.60 -1.31 2.44
N CYS A 93 -4.05 -0.53 1.46
CA CYS A 93 -4.44 -1.00 0.13
C CYS A 93 -3.26 -1.11 -0.87
N GLY A 94 -2.04 -0.73 -0.45
CA GLY A 94 -0.82 -0.78 -1.28
C GLY A 94 -0.52 0.50 -2.08
N GLU A 95 -1.41 1.50 -2.05
CA GLU A 95 -1.17 2.79 -2.70
C GLU A 95 -0.01 3.56 -2.02
N LYS A 96 0.83 4.21 -2.84
CA LYS A 96 1.92 5.04 -2.35
C LYS A 96 1.40 6.42 -1.95
N LEU A 97 1.72 6.83 -0.74
CA LEU A 97 1.37 8.11 -0.14
C LEU A 97 2.62 8.95 0.09
N ASN A 98 2.44 10.28 0.16
CA ASN A 98 3.49 11.24 0.48
C ASN A 98 4.78 11.06 -0.34
N VAL A 99 4.63 10.67 -1.62
CA VAL A 99 5.76 10.39 -2.51
C VAL A 99 6.57 11.66 -2.74
N ALA A 100 7.87 11.61 -2.46
CA ALA A 100 8.78 12.72 -2.67
C ALA A 100 10.18 12.22 -3.03
N ASN A 101 10.91 13.02 -3.82
CA ASN A 101 12.32 12.77 -4.08
C ASN A 101 13.14 12.90 -2.78
N HIS A 102 14.28 12.23 -2.73
CA HIS A 102 15.18 12.33 -1.60
C HIS A 102 15.64 13.76 -1.31
N THR A 103 15.61 14.11 -0.03
CA THR A 103 16.15 15.39 0.48
C THR A 103 17.38 15.06 1.31
N TYR A 104 18.56 15.33 0.75
CA TYR A 104 19.83 14.92 1.33
C TYR A 104 20.46 15.99 2.22
N GLY A 105 21.20 15.53 3.22
CA GLY A 105 22.15 16.35 3.98
C GLY A 105 23.46 16.61 3.23
N ASP A 106 24.46 17.06 3.99
CA ASP A 106 25.81 17.31 3.47
C ASP A 106 26.54 16.02 3.09
N TRP A 107 27.42 16.13 2.10
CA TRP A 107 28.32 15.05 1.73
C TRP A 107 29.37 14.82 2.81
N LYS A 108 29.62 13.55 3.11
CA LYS A 108 30.69 13.07 3.99
C LYS A 108 31.63 12.17 3.21
N VAL A 109 32.91 12.51 3.18
CA VAL A 109 33.93 11.64 2.58
C VAL A 109 34.09 10.39 3.46
N THR A 110 33.96 9.22 2.85
CA THR A 110 34.12 7.91 3.51
C THR A 110 35.47 7.27 3.18
N LYS A 111 36.03 7.59 2.00
CA LYS A 111 37.38 7.22 1.59
C LYS A 111 37.99 8.37 0.81
N GLU A 112 39.14 8.87 1.25
CA GLU A 112 39.90 9.87 0.52
C GLU A 112 40.41 9.28 -0.81
N ALA A 113 40.40 10.09 -1.87
CA ALA A 113 41.01 9.73 -3.15
C ALA A 113 42.53 9.89 -3.08
N THR A 114 43.25 9.03 -3.80
CA THR A 114 44.71 9.13 -3.99
C THR A 114 45.03 9.18 -5.48
N GLU A 115 46.30 9.35 -5.84
CA GLU A 115 46.76 9.27 -7.25
C GLU A 115 46.54 7.88 -7.86
N THR A 116 46.39 6.84 -7.03
CA THR A 116 46.30 5.44 -7.48
C THR A 116 44.96 4.78 -7.17
N GLU A 117 44.14 5.37 -6.29
CA GLU A 117 42.86 4.82 -5.85
C GLU A 117 41.77 5.88 -5.84
N ALA A 118 40.60 5.55 -6.40
CA ALA A 118 39.42 6.39 -6.27
C ALA A 118 38.94 6.43 -4.80
N GLY A 119 38.43 7.59 -4.40
CA GLY A 119 37.77 7.79 -3.11
C GLY A 119 36.26 7.55 -3.18
N SER A 120 35.57 7.81 -2.09
CA SER A 120 34.11 7.76 -2.01
C SER A 120 33.56 8.75 -1.00
N ARG A 121 32.33 9.19 -1.22
CA ARG A 121 31.54 10.00 -0.29
C ARG A 121 30.12 9.49 -0.21
N GLU A 122 29.47 9.73 0.92
CA GLU A 122 28.08 9.39 1.16
C GLU A 122 27.29 10.59 1.70
N ARG A 123 25.97 10.57 1.55
CA ARG A 123 25.05 11.47 2.24
C ARG A 123 23.72 10.79 2.50
N ASP A 124 23.14 11.07 3.66
CA ASP A 124 21.89 10.49 4.10
C ASP A 124 20.68 11.31 3.63
N CYS A 125 19.59 10.64 3.31
CA CYS A 125 18.29 11.27 3.20
C CYS A 125 17.82 11.68 4.60
N THR A 126 17.29 12.89 4.72
CA THR A 126 16.84 13.46 6.00
C THR A 126 15.45 12.97 6.44
N VAL A 127 14.76 12.24 5.57
CA VAL A 127 13.36 11.77 5.77
C VAL A 127 13.28 10.26 5.95
N CYS A 128 14.14 9.50 5.27
CA CYS A 128 14.14 8.05 5.27
C CYS A 128 15.57 7.52 5.38
N ASP A 129 15.73 6.21 5.57
CA ASP A 129 17.03 5.59 5.80
C ASP A 129 17.86 5.35 4.51
N TYR A 130 17.50 6.01 3.40
CA TYR A 130 18.27 5.92 2.17
C TYR A 130 19.59 6.69 2.27
N VAL A 131 20.70 6.03 1.91
CA VAL A 131 22.04 6.61 1.83
C VAL A 131 22.48 6.62 0.38
N GLN A 132 22.82 7.82 -0.12
CA GLN A 132 23.40 7.96 -1.44
C GLN A 132 24.92 7.90 -1.35
N THR A 133 25.55 7.10 -2.19
CA THR A 133 27.01 6.97 -2.27
C THR A 133 27.51 7.36 -3.67
N GLU A 134 28.60 8.09 -3.72
CA GLU A 134 29.29 8.48 -4.95
C GLU A 134 30.79 8.20 -4.87
N THR A 135 31.37 7.84 -6.00
CA THR A 135 32.82 7.69 -6.17
C THR A 135 33.46 9.06 -6.39
N ILE A 136 34.56 9.34 -5.70
CA ILE A 136 35.41 10.51 -5.94
C ILE A 136 36.53 10.07 -6.90
N PRO A 137 36.73 10.75 -8.05
CA PRO A 137 37.82 10.43 -8.96
C PRO A 137 39.19 10.42 -8.26
N MET A 138 40.12 9.65 -8.82
CA MET A 138 41.53 9.68 -8.40
C MET A 138 42.09 11.10 -8.51
N LEU A 139 43.07 11.43 -7.68
CA LEU A 139 43.77 12.70 -7.79
C LEU A 139 44.60 12.71 -9.08
N GLU A 140 44.57 13.82 -9.81
CA GLU A 140 45.45 13.99 -10.96
C GLU A 140 46.89 14.17 -10.46
N HIS A 141 47.78 13.28 -10.89
CA HIS A 141 49.21 13.40 -10.71
C HIS A 141 49.81 14.14 -11.92
N GLU A 142 50.34 15.33 -11.71
CA GLU A 142 51.04 16.08 -12.75
C GLU A 142 52.52 15.72 -12.74
N HIS A 143 52.97 14.98 -13.76
CA HIS A 143 54.37 14.59 -13.88
C HIS A 143 55.26 15.81 -14.19
N SER A 144 56.17 16.16 -13.28
CA SER A 144 57.19 17.18 -13.51
C SER A 144 58.57 16.55 -13.57
N TYR A 145 59.02 16.23 -14.79
CA TYR A 145 60.32 15.60 -14.97
C TYR A 145 61.46 16.62 -14.92
N GLY A 146 62.41 16.39 -14.02
CA GLY A 146 63.65 17.17 -13.93
C GLY A 146 64.60 16.97 -15.12
N ASP A 147 65.80 17.53 -14.99
CA ASP A 147 66.87 17.34 -15.97
C ASP A 147 67.28 15.87 -16.10
N TRP A 148 67.76 15.48 -17.28
CA TRP A 148 68.19 14.11 -17.56
C TRP A 148 69.40 13.71 -16.71
N GLN A 149 69.26 12.61 -15.97
CA GLN A 149 70.33 11.95 -15.22
C GLN A 149 70.92 10.80 -16.06
N LYS A 150 72.19 10.43 -15.82
CA LYS A 150 72.82 9.25 -16.45
C LYS A 150 73.95 8.64 -15.62
N ASP A 151 74.14 7.33 -15.75
CA ASP A 151 75.30 6.57 -15.29
C ASP A 151 75.98 5.81 -16.46
N GLU A 152 76.93 4.93 -16.16
CA GLU A 152 77.67 4.16 -17.18
C GLU A 152 76.80 3.18 -17.98
N THR A 153 75.59 2.87 -17.51
CA THR A 153 74.71 1.83 -18.07
C THR A 153 73.36 2.35 -18.56
N GLN A 154 72.88 3.50 -18.07
CA GLN A 154 71.53 3.99 -18.39
C GLN A 154 71.32 5.49 -18.13
N HIS A 155 70.21 6.00 -18.67
CA HIS A 155 69.72 7.38 -18.51
C HIS A 155 68.28 7.35 -17.99
N TRP A 156 67.94 8.23 -17.04
CA TRP A 156 66.57 8.33 -16.50
C TRP A 156 66.18 9.78 -16.20
N LYS A 157 64.88 10.00 -16.03
CA LYS A 157 64.32 11.20 -15.43
C LYS A 157 63.54 10.82 -14.21
N GLU A 158 63.71 11.60 -13.15
CA GLU A 158 62.87 11.49 -11.96
C GLU A 158 61.65 12.38 -12.17
N CYS A 159 60.50 11.82 -11.81
CA CYS A 159 59.22 12.50 -11.75
C CYS A 159 59.01 13.09 -10.36
#